data_AF-A0A2V8JJY6-F1
#
_entry.id   AF-A0A2V8JJY6-F1
#
_cell.length_a   1.000
_cell.length_b   1.000
_cell.length_c   1.000
_cell.angle_alpha   90.00
_cell.angle_beta   90.00
_cell.angle_gamma   90.00
#
_symmetry.space_group_name_H-M   'P 1'
#
loop_
_entity.id
_entity.type
_entity.pdbx_description
1 polymer ?
#
loop_
_entity_poly.entity_id
_entity_poly.type
_entity_poly.pdbx_seq_one_letter_code
_entity_poly.pdbx_strand_id
1 'polypeptide(L)'
;MRVATALLVCLGLTASGPFTLAQTSTRAPTTAAPKAQKAAEPPRAPAFEYLGTLHAETGTRTVVENGPQGTRTIVQVVGGRFEGPRLKASVQTPAGDWITNRADGSYRLDVRLTLKTA
;
A
#
# COMPACT_ATOMS: atom_id res chain seq x y z
N MET A 1 21.96 -48.28 12.93
CA MET A 1 22.18 -48.83 11.57
C MET A 1 22.61 -47.69 10.65
N ARG A 2 23.57 -47.92 9.74
CA ARG A 2 24.06 -46.92 8.77
C ARG A 2 23.53 -47.28 7.39
N VAL A 3 23.00 -46.32 6.65
CA VAL A 3 22.88 -46.39 5.18
C VAL A 3 23.28 -45.01 4.65
N ALA A 4 24.27 -45.00 3.75
CA ALA A 4 24.69 -43.83 3.00
C ALA A 4 24.84 -44.28 1.54
N THR A 5 24.29 -43.51 0.61
CA THR A 5 24.45 -43.77 -0.83
C THR A 5 24.69 -42.46 -1.56
N ALA A 6 25.83 -42.39 -2.26
CA ALA A 6 26.26 -41.25 -3.05
C ALA A 6 25.50 -41.22 -4.40
N LEU A 7 25.03 -40.06 -4.87
CA LEU A 7 25.72 -39.15 -5.81
C LEU A 7 25.76 -39.66 -7.27
N LEU A 8 25.21 -38.86 -8.19
CA LEU A 8 25.60 -38.89 -9.61
C LEU A 8 25.82 -37.46 -10.10
N VAL A 9 26.98 -37.24 -10.73
CA VAL A 9 27.39 -35.97 -11.33
C VAL A 9 27.40 -36.14 -12.84
N CYS A 10 26.83 -35.19 -13.58
CA CYS A 10 27.01 -35.08 -15.02
C CYS A 10 27.85 -33.84 -15.35
N LEU A 11 29.01 -34.09 -15.97
CA LEU A 11 30.02 -33.11 -16.34
C LEU A 11 29.83 -32.72 -17.82
N GLY A 12 29.86 -31.42 -18.15
CA GLY A 12 29.71 -30.93 -19.53
C GLY A 12 30.89 -30.08 -20.01
N LEU A 13 31.72 -30.66 -20.89
CA LEU A 13 32.98 -30.13 -21.47
C LEU A 13 32.99 -30.52 -22.98
N THR A 14 33.55 -29.78 -23.95
CA THR A 14 34.22 -28.46 -24.02
C THR A 14 33.96 -27.83 -25.40
N ALA A 15 33.89 -26.49 -25.53
CA ALA A 15 34.27 -25.82 -26.78
C ALA A 15 34.72 -24.37 -26.55
N SER A 16 35.96 -24.06 -26.94
CA SER A 16 36.60 -22.74 -26.87
C SER A 16 36.69 -22.07 -28.24
N GLY A 17 36.55 -20.75 -28.29
CA GLY A 17 36.74 -19.96 -29.52
C GLY A 17 36.38 -18.48 -29.36
N PRO A 18 37.34 -17.54 -29.38
CA PRO A 18 37.06 -16.11 -29.24
C PRO A 18 36.80 -15.46 -30.60
N PHE A 19 35.56 -15.01 -30.84
CA PHE A 19 35.22 -14.12 -31.96
C PHE A 19 34.72 -12.77 -31.42
N THR A 20 35.67 -11.96 -30.95
CA THR A 20 35.40 -10.59 -30.49
C THR A 20 35.48 -9.64 -31.68
N LEU A 21 34.34 -9.34 -32.32
CA LEU A 21 34.28 -8.32 -33.36
C LEU A 21 34.37 -6.93 -32.70
N ALA A 22 35.59 -6.39 -32.62
CA ALA A 22 35.84 -5.06 -32.10
C ALA A 22 35.30 -3.99 -33.07
N GLN A 23 34.06 -3.55 -32.88
CA GLN A 23 33.53 -2.35 -33.55
C GLN A 23 34.11 -1.09 -32.89
N THR A 24 35.29 -0.66 -33.31
CA THR A 24 35.83 0.68 -33.03
C THR A 24 35.07 1.75 -33.82
N SER A 25 33.83 2.02 -33.41
CA SER A 25 33.09 3.22 -33.81
C SER A 25 33.53 4.40 -32.96
N THR A 26 34.58 5.08 -33.40
CA THR A 26 35.17 6.23 -32.69
C THR A 26 34.30 7.49 -32.82
N ARG A 27 33.08 7.46 -32.28
CA ARG A 27 32.29 8.68 -32.10
C ARG A 27 32.85 9.45 -30.90
N ALA A 28 33.59 10.51 -31.17
CA ALA A 28 34.07 11.42 -30.14
C ALA A 28 32.89 11.90 -29.25
N PRO A 29 33.02 11.91 -27.92
CA PRO A 29 31.98 12.42 -27.05
C PRO A 29 31.93 13.94 -27.19
N THR A 30 30.95 14.45 -27.94
CA THR A 30 30.54 15.85 -27.81
C THR A 30 29.99 16.03 -26.41
N THR A 31 30.77 16.61 -25.51
CA THR A 31 30.34 17.00 -24.17
C THR A 31 29.29 18.10 -24.30
N ALA A 32 28.03 17.72 -24.45
CA ALA A 32 26.92 18.64 -24.24
C ALA A 32 27.01 19.12 -22.78
N ALA A 33 27.18 20.43 -22.58
CA ALA A 33 27.22 21.00 -21.24
C ALA A 33 25.96 20.59 -20.46
N PRO A 34 26.06 20.21 -19.18
CA PRO A 34 24.90 19.83 -18.39
C PRO A 34 23.93 21.01 -18.36
N LYS A 35 22.77 20.81 -18.99
CA LYS A 35 21.71 21.82 -19.07
C LYS A 35 21.27 22.10 -17.62
N ALA A 36 21.57 23.29 -17.12
CA ALA A 36 21.39 23.64 -15.71
C ALA A 36 19.95 23.31 -15.29
N GLN A 37 19.80 22.26 -14.48
CA GLN A 37 18.49 21.78 -14.08
C GLN A 37 17.96 22.76 -13.04
N LYS A 38 17.04 23.63 -13.48
CA LYS A 38 16.35 24.61 -12.63
C LYS A 38 15.87 23.87 -11.39
N ALA A 39 16.37 24.26 -10.22
CA ALA A 39 16.00 23.64 -8.96
C ALA A 39 14.48 23.63 -8.84
N ALA A 40 13.90 22.44 -8.68
CA ALA A 40 12.48 22.32 -8.44
C ALA A 40 12.15 23.01 -7.11
N GLU A 41 11.10 23.82 -7.09
CA GLU A 41 10.59 24.37 -5.83
C GLU A 41 10.26 23.19 -4.90
N PRO A 42 10.70 23.21 -3.62
CA PRO A 42 10.38 22.12 -2.70
C PRO A 42 8.84 21.97 -2.62
N PRO A 43 8.32 20.73 -2.60
CA PRO A 43 6.89 20.49 -2.67
C PRO A 43 6.18 21.19 -1.51
N ARG A 44 5.35 22.19 -1.84
CA ARG A 44 4.60 22.97 -0.86
C ARG A 44 3.53 22.09 -0.22
N ALA A 45 3.50 22.05 1.11
CA ALA A 45 2.46 21.35 1.85
C ALA A 45 1.07 21.96 1.54
N PRO A 46 0.00 21.14 1.46
CA PRO A 46 -1.35 21.64 1.30
C PRO A 46 -1.80 22.42 2.55
N ALA A 47 -2.65 23.41 2.36
CA ALA A 47 -3.41 24.02 3.45
C ALA A 47 -4.57 23.10 3.86
N PHE A 48 -4.98 23.16 5.12
CA PHE A 48 -6.12 22.42 5.67
C PHE A 48 -7.17 23.38 6.23
N GLU A 49 -8.45 23.03 6.08
CA GLU A 49 -9.57 23.68 6.74
C GLU A 49 -10.41 22.66 7.50
N TYR A 50 -11.12 23.09 8.54
CA TYR A 50 -12.01 22.22 9.31
C TYR A 50 -13.31 21.97 8.55
N LEU A 51 -13.52 20.72 8.13
CA LEU A 51 -14.74 20.31 7.43
C LEU A 51 -15.93 20.04 8.37
N GLY A 52 -15.67 19.38 9.51
CA GLY A 52 -16.69 18.95 10.47
C GLY A 52 -16.23 17.77 11.33
N THR A 53 -17.06 17.40 12.30
CA THR A 53 -16.86 16.23 13.18
C THR A 53 -17.92 15.18 12.88
N LEU A 54 -17.49 13.92 12.76
CA LEU A 54 -18.37 12.75 12.67
C LEU A 54 -18.46 12.09 14.05
N HIS A 55 -19.66 12.07 14.61
CA HIS A 55 -20.02 11.18 15.71
C HIS A 55 -20.70 9.94 15.12
N ALA A 56 -20.06 8.78 15.19
CA ALA A 56 -20.62 7.51 14.75
C ALA A 56 -21.06 6.68 15.96
N GLU A 57 -22.26 6.09 15.90
CA GLU A 57 -22.80 5.24 16.95
C GLU A 57 -22.54 3.78 16.59
N THR A 58 -21.77 3.07 17.41
CA THR A 58 -21.36 1.68 17.13
C THR A 58 -22.29 0.67 17.79
N GLY A 59 -22.73 -0.33 17.03
CA GLY A 59 -23.52 -1.46 17.50
C GLY A 59 -22.68 -2.73 17.70
N THR A 60 -23.25 -3.88 17.34
CA THR A 60 -22.64 -5.21 17.54
C THR A 60 -21.28 -5.34 16.87
N ARG A 61 -20.38 -6.04 17.57
CA ARG A 61 -19.02 -6.34 17.14
C ARG A 61 -18.84 -7.84 16.90
N THR A 62 -18.57 -8.23 15.65
CA THR A 62 -18.33 -9.62 15.25
C THR A 62 -16.83 -9.82 14.99
N VAL A 63 -16.20 -10.78 15.67
CA VAL A 63 -14.78 -11.08 15.51
C VAL A 63 -14.61 -12.33 14.64
N VAL A 64 -13.68 -12.26 13.69
CA VAL A 64 -13.22 -13.38 12.85
C VAL A 64 -11.71 -13.50 13.06
N GLU A 65 -11.31 -14.46 13.88
CA GLU A 65 -9.91 -14.71 14.25
C GLU A 65 -9.14 -15.40 13.14
N ASN A 66 -7.80 -15.36 13.23
CA ASN A 66 -6.88 -16.11 12.37
C ASN A 66 -7.07 -15.90 10.86
N GLY A 67 -7.55 -14.72 10.46
CA GLY A 67 -7.63 -14.32 9.05
C GLY A 67 -6.24 -14.18 8.41
N PRO A 68 -6.13 -14.30 7.07
CA PRO A 68 -4.85 -14.29 6.34
C PRO A 68 -4.10 -12.95 6.37
N GLN A 69 -4.68 -11.92 7.01
CA GLN A 69 -4.08 -10.61 7.24
C GLN A 69 -4.14 -10.20 8.73
N GLY A 70 -4.39 -11.17 9.62
CA GLY A 70 -4.70 -10.97 11.03
C GLY A 70 -6.19 -11.02 11.35
N THR A 71 -6.53 -10.79 12.61
CA THR A 71 -7.91 -10.87 13.12
C THR A 71 -8.77 -9.73 12.58
N ARG A 72 -9.92 -10.06 12.00
CA ARG A 72 -10.91 -9.10 11.50
C ARG A 72 -11.97 -8.86 12.57
N THR A 73 -12.20 -7.59 12.90
CA THR A 73 -13.32 -7.15 13.75
C THR A 73 -14.27 -6.34 12.89
N ILE A 74 -15.50 -6.82 12.73
CA ILE A 74 -16.57 -6.12 12.01
C ILE A 74 -17.42 -5.39 13.05
N VAL A 75 -17.50 -4.06 12.94
CA VAL A 75 -18.28 -3.20 13.84
C VAL A 75 -19.46 -2.63 13.06
N GLN A 76 -20.69 -2.82 13.54
CA GLN A 76 -21.84 -2.12 12.98
C GLN A 76 -21.78 -0.64 13.33
N VAL A 77 -22.09 0.24 12.38
CA VAL A 77 -22.43 1.64 12.67
C VAL A 77 -23.95 1.76 12.53
N VAL A 78 -24.63 1.98 13.64
CA VAL A 78 -26.10 1.94 13.76
C VAL A 78 -26.76 3.31 13.64
N GLY A 79 -25.96 4.38 13.71
CA GLY A 79 -26.42 5.76 13.68
C GLY A 79 -25.25 6.73 13.73
N GLY A 80 -25.56 8.01 13.94
CA GLY A 80 -24.56 9.07 14.05
C GLY A 80 -24.92 10.36 13.32
N ARG A 81 -24.09 11.37 13.52
CA ARG A 81 -24.24 12.73 12.99
C ARG A 81 -22.91 13.27 12.48
N PHE A 82 -22.96 14.02 11.38
CA PHE A 82 -21.87 14.84 10.89
C PHE A 82 -22.22 16.31 11.09
N GLU A 83 -21.38 17.04 11.82
CA GLU A 83 -21.60 18.45 12.16
C GLU A 83 -20.37 19.29 11.78
N GLY A 84 -20.53 20.13 10.75
CA GLY A 84 -19.51 21.06 10.26
C GLY A 84 -20.08 22.42 9.83
N PRO A 85 -19.23 23.44 9.57
CA PRO A 85 -19.70 24.79 9.28
C PRO A 85 -20.52 24.89 7.99
N ARG A 86 -20.26 24.00 7.02
CA ARG A 86 -20.88 23.98 5.69
C ARG A 86 -21.77 22.75 5.41
N LEU A 87 -21.84 21.80 6.36
CA LEU A 87 -22.54 20.53 6.18
C LEU A 87 -23.08 20.02 7.52
N LYS A 88 -24.38 19.68 7.55
CA LYS A 88 -25.01 18.92 8.63
C LYS A 88 -25.70 17.70 8.02
N ALA A 89 -25.42 16.51 8.55
CA ALA A 89 -25.96 15.27 8.04
C ALA A 89 -26.15 14.22 9.14
N SER A 90 -27.01 13.24 8.87
CA SER A 90 -27.17 12.02 9.67
C SER A 90 -26.52 10.84 8.98
N VAL A 91 -25.95 9.91 9.74
CA VAL A 91 -25.50 8.61 9.20
C VAL A 91 -26.73 7.77 8.87
N GLN A 92 -26.75 7.17 7.69
CA GLN A 92 -27.76 6.20 7.28
C GLN A 92 -27.21 4.78 7.42
N THR A 93 -28.08 3.86 7.87
CA THR A 93 -27.82 2.42 7.88
C THR A 93 -28.25 1.80 6.55
N PRO A 94 -27.61 0.69 6.09
CA PRO A 94 -26.50 -0.01 6.73
C PRO A 94 -25.15 0.74 6.62
N ALA A 95 -24.36 0.67 7.70
CA ALA A 95 -23.01 1.22 7.79
C ALA A 95 -22.15 0.35 8.73
N GLY A 96 -20.82 0.44 8.63
CA GLY A 96 -19.91 -0.34 9.46
C GLY A 96 -18.42 -0.09 9.23
N ASP A 97 -17.58 -0.75 10.02
CA ASP A 97 -16.12 -0.79 9.89
C ASP A 97 -15.62 -2.24 9.86
N TRP A 98 -14.63 -2.52 9.01
CA TRP A 98 -13.99 -3.83 8.83
C TRP A 98 -12.54 -3.81 9.30
N ILE A 99 -12.37 -3.56 10.60
CA ILE A 99 -11.09 -3.40 11.29
C ILE A 99 -10.23 -4.67 11.14
N THR A 100 -8.98 -4.54 10.68
CA THR A 100 -8.03 -5.65 10.65
C THR A 100 -6.88 -5.40 11.62
N ASN A 101 -6.73 -6.24 12.63
CA ASN A 101 -5.66 -6.21 13.60
C ASN A 101 -4.50 -7.05 13.03
N ARG A 102 -3.41 -6.40 12.60
CA ARG A 102 -2.29 -7.05 11.94
C ARG A 102 -1.24 -7.57 12.94
N ALA A 103 -0.38 -8.47 12.48
CA ALA A 103 0.70 -9.06 13.28
C ALA A 103 1.80 -8.04 13.71
N ASP A 104 1.90 -6.90 13.01
CA ASP A 104 2.79 -5.77 13.36
C ASP A 104 2.20 -4.84 14.45
N GLY A 105 1.03 -5.19 15.00
CA GLY A 105 0.30 -4.37 15.98
C GLY A 105 -0.50 -3.22 15.38
N SER A 106 -0.45 -3.01 14.06
CA SER A 106 -1.22 -1.97 13.38
C SER A 106 -2.68 -2.36 13.15
N TYR A 107 -3.55 -1.36 13.13
CA TYR A 107 -4.94 -1.51 12.70
C TYR A 107 -5.09 -1.06 11.23
N ARG A 108 -5.93 -1.77 10.48
CA ARG A 108 -6.51 -1.28 9.21
C ARG A 108 -7.97 -0.96 9.47
N LEU A 109 -8.37 0.29 9.36
CA LEU A 109 -9.78 0.68 9.33
C LEU A 109 -10.29 0.63 7.88
N ASP A 110 -11.56 0.30 7.71
CA ASP A 110 -12.30 0.30 6.44
C ASP A 110 -13.75 0.66 6.76
N VAL A 111 -13.94 1.92 7.19
CA VAL A 111 -15.24 2.49 7.57
C VAL A 111 -16.03 2.84 6.31
N ARG A 112 -17.27 2.37 6.23
CA ARG A 112 -18.18 2.63 5.12
C ARG A 112 -19.55 3.04 5.66
N LEU A 113 -19.99 4.23 5.28
CA LEU A 113 -21.25 4.83 5.71
C LEU A 113 -21.78 5.79 4.65
N THR A 114 -23.08 6.05 4.71
CA THR A 114 -23.74 7.08 3.88
C THR A 114 -24.18 8.23 4.77
N LEU A 115 -23.93 9.47 4.35
CA LEU A 115 -24.44 10.68 5.00
C LEU A 115 -25.66 11.19 4.24
N LYS A 116 -26.74 11.47 4.98
CA LYS A 116 -27.96 12.13 4.47
C LYS A 116 -28.08 13.52 5.08
N THR A 117 -28.06 14.55 4.24
CA THR A 117 -28.40 15.92 4.63
C THR A 117 -29.91 16.06 4.86
N ALA A 118 -30.29 17.12 5.59
CA ALA A 118 -31.66 17.64 5.53
C ALA A 118 -31.93 18.27 4.15
#